data_AF-T2JB81-F1
#
_entry.id   AF-T2JB81-F1
#
_cell.length_a   1.000
_cell.length_b   1.000
_cell.length_c   1.000
_cell.angle_alpha   90.00
_cell.angle_beta   90.00
_cell.angle_gamma   90.00
#
_symmetry.space_group_name_H-M   'P 1'
#
loop_
_entity.id
_entity.type
_entity.pdbx_description
1 polymer ?
#
loop_
_entity_poly.entity_id
_entity_poly.type
_entity_poly.pdbx_seq_one_letter_code
_entity_poly.pdbx_strand_id
1 'polypeptide(L)' 'MVKKNFTIRLSDKRLAKLRLYAQQKDKTMTQVLEECIDKLKIDTRG' A
#
# COMPACT_ATOMS: atom_id res chain seq x y z
N MET A 1 -5.47 7.80 -17.00
CA MET A 1 -5.40 8.11 -15.56
C MET A 1 -4.08 8.82 -15.28
N VAL A 2 -4.09 10.01 -14.68
CA VAL A 2 -2.86 10.73 -14.31
C VAL A 2 -2.22 10.01 -13.14
N LYS A 3 -1.00 9.49 -13.33
CA LYS A 3 -0.25 8.79 -12.27
C LYS A 3 0.21 9.82 -11.23
N LYS A 4 -0.20 9.66 -9.98
CA LYS A 4 0.29 10.45 -8.85
C LYS A 4 1.25 9.58 -8.03
N ASN A 5 2.43 10.11 -7.74
CA ASN A 5 3.41 9.45 -6.88
C ASN A 5 3.20 9.91 -5.44
N PHE A 6 3.35 9.00 -4.48
CA PHE A 6 3.42 9.34 -3.07
C PHE A 6 4.65 8.67 -2.45
N THR A 7 5.27 9.33 -1.48
CA THR A 7 6.45 8.82 -0.77
C THR A 7 6.09 8.57 0.69
N ILE A 8 6.34 7.36 1.19
CA ILE A 8 6.15 7.02 2.61
C ILE A 8 7.50 6.67 3.24
N ARG A 9 7.75 7.20 4.43
CA ARG A 9 8.86 6.77 5.27
C ARG A 9 8.48 5.48 5.99
N LEU A 10 9.20 4.41 5.70
CA LEU A 10 9.06 3.10 6.33
C LEU A 10 10.38 2.72 6.98
N SER A 11 10.32 1.99 8.09
CA SER A 11 11.51 1.30 8.59
C SER A 11 11.82 0.10 7.70
N ASP A 12 13.09 -0.33 7.68
CA ASP A 12 13.52 -1.49 6.87
C ASP A 12 12.71 -2.75 7.17
N LYS A 13 12.37 -2.97 8.45
CA LYS A 13 11.51 -4.09 8.87
C LYS A 13 10.11 -4.04 8.23
N ARG A 14 9.51 -2.85 8.12
CA ARG A 14 8.20 -2.67 7.47
C ARG A 14 8.30 -2.85 5.96
N LEU A 15 9.37 -2.33 5.35
CA LEU A 15 9.63 -2.48 3.92
C LEU A 15 9.83 -3.96 3.54
N ALA A 16 10.64 -4.69 4.31
CA ALA A 16 10.88 -6.13 4.10
C ALA A 16 9.58 -6.93 4.21
N LYS A 17 8.74 -6.64 5.22
CA LYS A 17 7.43 -7.28 5.38
C LYS A 17 6.51 -7.01 4.18
N LEU A 18 6.46 -5.76 3.69
CA LEU A 18 5.64 -5.39 2.54
C LEU A 18 6.09 -6.13 1.27
N ARG A 19 7.41 -6.21 1.03
CA ARG A 19 7.97 -6.92 -0.11
C ARG A 19 7.67 -8.43 -0.06
N LEU A 20 7.84 -9.06 1.11
CA LEU A 20 7.54 -10.47 1.31
C LEU A 20 6.05 -10.76 1.09
N TYR A 21 5.16 -9.92 1.64
CA TYR A 21 3.72 -10.07 1.46
C TYR A 21 3.32 -9.98 -0.01
N ALA A 22 3.88 -9.01 -0.75
CA ALA A 22 3.65 -8.84 -2.17
C ALA A 22 4.08 -10.09 -2.96
N GLN A 23 5.25 -10.65 -2.64
CA GLN A 23 5.75 -11.88 -3.25
C GLN A 23 4.85 -13.09 -2.96
N GLN A 24 4.37 -13.26 -1.73
CA GLN A 24 3.49 -14.37 -1.36
C GLN A 24 2.11 -14.31 -2.03
N LYS A 25 1.66 -13.13 -2.41
CA LYS A 25 0.36 -12.89 -3.04
C LYS A 25 0.42 -12.73 -4.55
N ASP A 26 1.61 -12.89 -5.15
CA ASP A 26 1.89 -12.64 -6.56
C ASP A 26 1.40 -11.25 -7.02
N LYS A 27 1.71 -10.23 -6.22
CA LYS A 27 1.31 -8.83 -6.44
C LYS A 27 2.51 -7.90 -6.37
N THR A 28 2.39 -6.73 -6.97
CA THR A 28 3.33 -5.64 -6.75
C THR A 28 3.08 -4.96 -5.40
N MET A 29 4.12 -4.34 -4.82
CA MET A 29 3.96 -3.57 -3.58
C MET A 29 2.94 -2.43 -3.74
N THR A 30 2.83 -1.84 -4.94
CA THR A 30 1.83 -0.84 -5.27
C THR A 30 0.41 -1.40 -5.17
N GLN A 31 0.13 -2.55 -5.79
CA GLN A 31 -1.20 -3.19 -5.72
C GLN A 31 -1.59 -3.55 -4.28
N VAL A 32 -0.62 -3.99 -3.47
CA VAL A 32 -0.88 -4.26 -2.04
C VAL A 32 -1.32 -2.99 -1.31
N LEU A 33 -0.66 -1.85 -1.60
CA LEU A 33 -1.02 -0.57 -0.99
C LEU A 33 -2.35 -0.03 -1.52
N GLU A 34 -2.63 -0.15 -2.81
CA GLU A 34 -3.93 0.19 -3.41
C GLU A 34 -5.05 -0.58 -2.73
N GLU A 35 -4.93 -1.91 -2.60
CA GLU A 35 -5.92 -2.73 -1.90
C GLU A 35 -6.07 -2.40 -0.41
N CYS A 36 -4.99 -1.90 0.23
CA CYS A 36 -5.08 -1.43 1.60
C CYS A 36 -5.86 -0.11 1.68
N ILE A 37 -5.63 0.80 0.75
CA ILE A 37 -6.32 2.09 0.66
C ILE A 37 -7.80 1.87 0.34
N ASP A 38 -8.13 0.98 -0.59
CA ASP A 38 -9.52 0.66 -0.97
C ASP A 38 -10.34 0.11 0.21
N LYS A 39 -9.69 -0.48 1.21
CA LYS A 39 -10.34 -0.98 2.43
C LYS A 39 -10.56 0.10 3.50
N LEU A 40 -9.92 1.26 3.37
CA LEU A 40 -10.09 2.35 4.33
C LEU A 40 -11.50 2.92 4.18
N LYS A 41 -12.31 2.82 5.24
CA LYS A 41 -13.58 3.54 5.33
C LYS A 41 -13.28 4.99 5.68
N ILE A 42 -13.63 5.91 4.78
CA ILE A 42 -13.54 7.34 5.05
C ILE A 42 -14.77 7.69 5.89
N ASP A 43 -14.57 8.03 7.16
CA ASP A 43 -15.66 8.60 7.97
C ASP A 43 -15.94 10.01 7.45
N THR A 44 -17.00 10.12 6.65
CA THR A 44 -17.52 11.37 6.11
C THR A 44 -18.59 11.91 7.05
N ARG A 45 -18.22 12.10 8.32
CA ARG A 45 -18.94 13.04 9.18
C ARG A 45 -18.32 14.41 8.97
N GLY A 46 -18.98 15.17 8.09
CA GLY A 46 -18.74 16.60 7.90
C GLY A 46 -19.18 17.43 9.09
#